data_AF-A0A946JT92-F1
#
_entry.id   AF-A0A946JT92-F1
#
_cell.length_a   1.000
_cell.length_b   1.000
_cell.length_c   1.000
_cell.angle_alpha   90.00
_cell.angle_beta   90.00
_cell.angle_gamma   90.00
#
_symmetry.space_group_name_H-M   'P 1'
#
loop_
_entity.id
_entity.type
_entity.pdbx_description
1 polymer ?
#
loop_
_entity_poly.entity_id
_entity_poly.type
_entity_poly.pdbx_seq_one_letter_code
_entity_poly.pdbx_strand_id
1 'polypeptide(L)'
;MLKKIQLGIISILFITFTFASGVFISEYAEGSSSNKYIEIFNGTGADLDLTSYELWKIANGGSWPEYTLSLSAIVSAGDVYVVCHASSDPIILAECDETWTQANFNGDDAVGLAQDGVLIDAIGTDGADPGSYFDVCGNGDTQDNTIVRNSDVTEGNTDWVTASCEYTVYSNNTWDYLGSHACDACGGGDDGGATTCDDESACNTGADGACEYPDTGYDCDGNCVGEVDCAGNCGGGAVEDCSG
;
A
#
# COMPACT_ATOMS: atom_id res chain seq x y z
N MET A 1 70.32 0.43 -4.44
CA MET A 1 69.37 1.23 -3.64
C MET A 1 67.97 0.73 -3.97
N LEU A 2 67.33 -0.04 -3.07
CA LEU A 2 65.95 -0.48 -3.27
C LEU A 2 64.99 0.67 -2.90
N LYS A 3 64.24 1.17 -3.88
CA LYS A 3 63.14 2.12 -3.67
C LYS A 3 61.97 1.35 -3.02
N LYS A 4 61.63 1.68 -1.77
CA LYS A 4 60.42 1.17 -1.11
C LYS A 4 59.20 1.78 -1.81
N ILE A 5 58.37 0.95 -2.44
CA ILE A 5 57.07 1.36 -2.97
C ILE A 5 56.10 1.32 -1.78
N GLN A 6 55.64 2.48 -1.31
CA GLN A 6 54.52 2.52 -0.37
C GLN A 6 53.24 2.27 -1.16
N LEU A 7 52.62 1.11 -0.93
CA LEU A 7 51.22 0.88 -1.32
C LEU A 7 50.34 1.72 -0.40
N GLY A 8 49.75 2.79 -0.93
CA GLY A 8 48.71 3.54 -0.24
C GLY A 8 47.45 2.70 -0.14
N ILE A 9 46.92 2.55 1.08
CA ILE A 9 45.62 1.92 1.32
C ILE A 9 44.55 2.85 0.74
N ILE A 10 43.96 2.48 -0.40
CA ILE A 10 42.75 3.12 -0.91
C ILE A 10 41.60 2.62 -0.03
N SER A 11 41.16 3.46 0.91
CA SER A 11 39.97 3.20 1.71
C SER A 11 38.76 3.40 0.80
N ILE A 12 38.18 2.31 0.33
CA ILE A 12 36.92 2.31 -0.42
C ILE A 12 35.81 2.53 0.61
N LEU A 13 35.19 3.72 0.56
CA LEU A 13 34.01 4.04 1.35
C LEU A 13 32.81 3.35 0.71
N PHE A 14 32.35 2.25 1.31
CA PHE A 14 31.09 1.61 0.94
C PHE A 14 29.96 2.40 1.61
N ILE A 15 29.24 3.22 0.83
CA ILE A 15 28.00 3.83 1.27
C ILE A 15 26.91 2.79 1.05
N THR A 16 26.35 2.26 2.13
CA THR A 16 25.14 1.43 2.07
C THR A 16 23.94 2.36 2.00
N PHE A 17 23.24 2.37 0.88
CA PHE A 17 21.91 2.97 0.80
C PHE A 17 20.91 1.96 1.36
N THR A 18 20.20 2.35 2.42
CA THR A 18 19.05 1.63 2.93
C THR A 18 17.81 2.30 2.36
N PHE A 19 17.15 1.63 1.41
CA PHE A 19 15.84 2.04 0.93
C PHE A 19 14.79 1.78 2.01
N ALA A 20 13.69 2.54 1.98
CA ALA A 20 12.57 2.21 2.85
C ALA A 20 11.91 0.91 2.36
N SER A 21 12.16 -0.18 3.07
CA SER A 21 11.41 -1.43 2.91
C SER A 21 9.92 -1.15 3.18
N GLY A 22 9.03 -1.73 2.38
CA GLY A 22 7.59 -1.48 2.48
C GLY A 22 7.01 -0.45 1.50
N VAL A 23 7.83 0.20 0.65
CA VAL A 23 7.32 1.13 -0.37
C VAL A 23 7.39 0.50 -1.75
N PHE A 24 6.26 0.41 -2.44
CA PHE A 24 6.16 -0.24 -3.75
C PHE A 24 4.94 0.24 -4.54
N ILE A 25 4.90 -0.07 -5.82
CA ILE A 25 3.75 0.14 -6.71
C ILE A 25 2.71 -0.95 -6.39
N SER A 26 1.60 -0.54 -5.76
CA SER A 26 0.49 -1.41 -5.39
C SER A 26 -0.48 -1.62 -6.55
N GLU A 27 -0.62 -0.66 -7.45
CA GLU A 27 -1.53 -0.77 -8.58
C GLU A 27 -1.04 -0.04 -9.83
N TYR A 28 -1.30 -0.65 -10.99
CA TYR A 28 -1.14 -0.05 -12.30
C TYR A 28 -2.42 -0.29 -13.08
N ALA A 29 -2.97 0.77 -13.67
CA ALA A 29 -4.18 0.66 -14.46
C ALA A 29 -3.99 1.25 -15.85
N GLU A 30 -4.01 0.38 -16.86
CA GLU A 30 -4.22 0.76 -18.24
C GLU A 30 -5.71 0.64 -18.61
N GLY A 31 -6.54 1.55 -18.09
CA GLY A 31 -7.96 1.60 -18.41
C GLY A 31 -8.23 2.16 -19.82
N SER A 32 -9.50 2.21 -20.21
CA SER A 32 -9.89 2.72 -21.53
C SER A 32 -9.54 4.20 -21.71
N SER A 33 -9.16 4.60 -22.93
CA SER A 33 -8.83 6.00 -23.26
C SER A 33 -7.75 6.55 -22.31
N SER A 34 -8.04 7.65 -21.62
CA SER A 34 -7.14 8.34 -20.70
C SER A 34 -7.19 7.82 -19.27
N ASN A 35 -7.96 6.76 -18.96
CA ASN A 35 -8.03 6.20 -17.61
C ASN A 35 -6.72 5.49 -17.27
N LYS A 36 -5.75 6.23 -16.77
CA LYS A 36 -4.39 5.75 -16.50
C LYS A 36 -3.95 6.26 -15.13
N TYR A 37 -3.45 5.36 -14.29
CA TYR A 37 -2.82 5.72 -13.02
C TYR A 37 -1.83 4.68 -12.52
N ILE A 38 -0.96 5.14 -11.61
CA ILE A 38 -0.04 4.36 -10.81
C ILE A 38 -0.34 4.66 -9.35
N GLU A 39 -0.47 3.64 -8.54
CA GLU A 39 -0.65 3.75 -7.09
C GLU A 39 0.61 3.26 -6.38
N ILE A 40 1.10 4.05 -5.42
CA ILE A 40 2.26 3.73 -4.60
C ILE A 40 1.78 3.52 -3.16
N PHE A 41 2.08 2.38 -2.56
CA PHE A 41 1.70 2.06 -1.19
C PHE A 41 2.83 2.35 -0.19
N ASN A 42 2.47 2.89 0.97
CA ASN A 42 3.38 3.06 2.11
C ASN A 42 3.16 1.98 3.18
N GLY A 43 3.80 0.83 3.01
CA GLY A 43 3.83 -0.27 3.97
C GLY A 43 4.92 -0.17 5.04
N THR A 44 5.57 0.99 5.23
CA THR A 44 6.73 1.13 6.13
C THR A 44 6.36 1.07 7.62
N GLY A 45 5.08 1.21 7.95
CA GLY A 45 4.57 1.29 9.33
C GLY A 45 4.75 2.67 9.99
N ALA A 46 5.13 3.69 9.22
CA ALA A 46 5.19 5.09 9.66
C ALA A 46 4.87 6.04 8.50
N ASP A 47 4.64 7.32 8.82
CA ASP A 47 4.50 8.37 7.80
C ASP A 47 5.76 8.44 6.92
N LEU A 48 5.56 8.46 5.61
CA LEU A 48 6.60 8.44 4.60
C LEU A 48 6.64 9.78 3.86
N ASP A 49 7.81 10.42 3.84
CA ASP A 49 8.08 11.58 2.98
C ASP A 49 8.59 11.10 1.61
N LEU A 50 7.82 11.39 0.56
CA LEU A 50 8.13 11.01 -0.82
C LEU A 50 9.13 11.94 -1.52
N THR A 51 9.69 12.96 -0.85
CA THR A 51 10.57 13.95 -1.50
C THR A 51 11.83 13.36 -2.16
N SER A 52 12.31 12.20 -1.71
CA SER A 52 13.42 11.49 -2.38
C SER A 52 12.99 10.47 -3.43
N TYR A 53 11.68 10.34 -3.67
CA TYR A 53 11.10 9.36 -4.59
C TYR A 53 10.75 9.99 -5.93
N GLU A 54 10.83 9.14 -6.96
CA GLU A 54 10.50 9.51 -8.32
C GLU A 54 9.73 8.37 -9.00
N LEU A 55 8.73 8.72 -9.81
CA LEU A 55 8.21 7.79 -10.82
C LEU A 55 8.99 7.97 -12.11
N TRP A 56 9.42 6.84 -12.65
CA TRP A 56 10.13 6.73 -13.90
C TRP A 56 9.26 6.02 -14.93
N LYS A 57 9.45 6.38 -16.20
CA LYS A 57 8.82 5.68 -17.33
C LYS A 57 9.80 5.49 -18.47
N ILE A 58 9.61 4.42 -19.22
CA ILE A 58 10.22 4.16 -20.53
C ILE A 58 9.08 3.95 -21.52
N ALA A 59 9.17 4.59 -22.69
CA ALA A 59 8.18 4.44 -23.74
C ALA A 59 8.63 3.43 -24.80
N ASN A 60 7.90 2.32 -24.99
CA ASN A 60 8.15 1.32 -26.04
C ASN A 60 9.60 0.78 -26.05
N GLY A 61 10.13 0.44 -24.87
CA GLY A 61 11.54 0.03 -24.69
C GLY A 61 12.55 1.19 -24.66
N GLY A 62 13.67 1.00 -23.97
CA GLY A 62 14.64 2.06 -23.70
C GLY A 62 15.52 1.80 -22.47
N SER A 63 15.83 2.83 -21.71
CA SER A 63 16.64 2.72 -20.49
C SER A 63 16.14 3.65 -19.40
N TRP A 64 16.23 3.22 -18.15
CA TRP A 64 15.78 4.00 -17.01
C TRP A 64 16.65 5.24 -16.74
N PRO A 65 16.04 6.37 -16.33
CA PRO A 65 14.70 6.83 -16.73
C PRO A 65 14.72 7.46 -18.13
N GLU A 66 13.61 7.34 -18.87
CA GLU A 66 13.35 8.18 -20.05
C GLU A 66 12.54 9.42 -19.65
N TYR A 67 11.50 9.22 -18.84
CA TYR A 67 10.72 10.28 -18.20
C TYR A 67 10.77 10.14 -16.69
N THR A 68 10.70 11.29 -16.01
CA THR A 68 10.76 11.37 -14.55
C THR A 68 9.67 12.31 -14.04
N LEU A 69 9.01 11.91 -12.96
CA LEU A 69 8.20 12.74 -12.10
C LEU A 69 8.80 12.69 -10.69
N SER A 70 9.28 13.81 -10.18
CA SER A 70 9.66 13.92 -8.77
C SER A 70 8.41 13.99 -7.91
N LEU A 71 8.36 13.21 -6.82
CA LEU A 71 7.24 13.16 -5.90
C LEU A 71 7.49 14.09 -4.70
N SER A 72 6.43 14.55 -4.06
CA SER A 72 6.53 15.37 -2.85
C SER A 72 5.22 15.37 -2.08
N ALA A 73 5.11 14.44 -1.14
CA ALA A 73 3.98 14.32 -0.23
C ALA A 73 4.41 13.58 1.03
N ILE A 74 3.62 13.73 2.10
CA ILE A 74 3.68 12.84 3.25
C ILE A 74 2.52 11.86 3.11
N VAL A 75 2.82 10.57 3.02
CA VAL A 75 1.84 9.48 2.94
C VAL A 75 1.80 8.80 4.29
N SER A 76 0.61 8.66 4.89
CA SER A 76 0.46 8.00 6.19
C SER A 76 0.85 6.51 6.10
N ALA A 77 1.16 5.89 7.23
CA ALA A 77 1.38 4.44 7.27
C ALA A 77 0.14 3.68 6.77
N GLY A 78 0.32 2.71 5.87
CA GLY A 78 -0.78 1.92 5.31
C GLY A 78 -1.62 2.64 4.26
N ASP A 79 -1.26 3.87 3.91
CA ASP A 79 -1.96 4.67 2.91
C ASP A 79 -1.27 4.60 1.55
N VAL A 80 -1.93 5.14 0.52
CA VAL A 80 -1.44 5.15 -0.86
C VAL A 80 -1.21 6.56 -1.38
N TYR A 81 -0.50 6.66 -2.50
CA TYR A 81 -0.33 7.87 -3.28
C TYR A 81 -0.57 7.59 -4.76
N VAL A 82 -1.54 8.27 -5.36
CA VAL A 82 -2.00 8.00 -6.72
C VAL A 82 -1.51 9.08 -7.70
N VAL A 83 -0.80 8.63 -8.73
CA VAL A 83 -0.41 9.47 -9.86
C VAL A 83 -1.24 9.11 -11.09
N CYS A 84 -2.00 10.06 -11.63
CA CYS A 84 -2.96 9.80 -12.70
C CYS A 84 -2.80 10.69 -13.94
N HIS A 85 -3.46 10.31 -15.02
CA HIS A 85 -3.66 11.19 -16.16
C HIS A 85 -4.75 12.25 -15.88
N ALA A 86 -4.49 13.52 -16.24
CA ALA A 86 -5.39 14.64 -15.94
C ALA A 86 -6.79 14.57 -16.61
N SER A 87 -6.95 13.70 -17.60
CA SER A 87 -8.22 13.45 -18.31
C SER A 87 -8.84 12.09 -18.00
N SER A 88 -8.41 11.44 -16.91
CA SER A 88 -9.03 10.20 -16.44
C SER A 88 -10.50 10.41 -16.05
N ASP A 89 -11.22 9.31 -15.89
CA ASP A 89 -12.56 9.28 -15.32
C ASP A 89 -12.61 10.04 -13.97
N PRO A 90 -13.69 10.77 -13.67
CA PRO A 90 -13.85 11.47 -12.39
C PRO A 90 -13.65 10.59 -11.14
N ILE A 91 -13.91 9.28 -11.20
CA ILE A 91 -13.64 8.36 -10.08
C ILE A 91 -12.14 8.29 -9.82
N ILE A 92 -11.32 8.19 -10.88
CA ILE A 92 -9.86 8.20 -10.75
C ILE A 92 -9.36 9.56 -10.26
N LEU A 93 -9.92 10.65 -10.81
CA LEU A 93 -9.52 12.00 -10.42
C LEU A 93 -9.87 12.35 -8.97
N ALA A 94 -10.82 11.65 -8.34
CA ALA A 94 -11.18 11.85 -6.95
C ALA A 94 -10.11 11.33 -5.99
N GLU A 95 -9.43 10.23 -6.37
CA GLU A 95 -8.36 9.59 -5.60
C GLU A 95 -6.96 10.07 -6.04
N CYS A 96 -6.86 10.90 -7.07
CA CYS A 96 -5.58 11.31 -7.66
C CYS A 96 -4.90 12.42 -6.86
N ASP A 97 -3.70 12.14 -6.35
CA ASP A 97 -2.88 13.10 -5.60
C ASP A 97 -2.05 14.00 -6.51
N GLU A 98 -1.54 13.46 -7.62
CA GLU A 98 -0.72 14.21 -8.59
C GLU A 98 -1.04 13.80 -10.04
N THR A 99 -1.19 14.79 -10.90
CA THR A 99 -1.38 14.51 -12.33
C THR A 99 -0.06 14.50 -13.08
N TRP A 100 0.18 13.49 -13.92
CA TRP A 100 1.38 13.41 -14.74
C TRP A 100 1.09 13.36 -16.24
N THR A 101 1.78 14.20 -17.01
CA THR A 101 1.62 14.22 -18.48
C THR A 101 2.10 12.94 -19.16
N GLN A 102 2.92 12.12 -18.47
CA GLN A 102 3.40 10.84 -18.98
C GLN A 102 2.65 9.64 -18.38
N ALA A 103 1.56 9.87 -17.63
CA ALA A 103 0.58 8.82 -17.31
C ALA A 103 -0.24 8.47 -18.56
N ASN A 104 0.44 8.08 -19.64
CA ASN A 104 -0.13 7.80 -20.96
C ASN A 104 0.37 6.47 -21.52
N PHE A 105 0.76 5.56 -20.63
CA PHE A 105 1.26 4.22 -20.96
C PHE A 105 0.20 3.38 -21.68
N ASN A 106 0.66 2.48 -22.55
CA ASN A 106 -0.18 1.71 -23.48
C ASN A 106 0.23 0.22 -23.58
N GLY A 107 0.69 -0.34 -22.46
CA GLY A 107 0.97 -1.77 -22.29
C GLY A 107 2.45 -2.12 -22.43
N ASP A 108 3.13 -1.56 -23.43
CA ASP A 108 4.56 -1.79 -23.70
C ASP A 108 5.50 -0.73 -23.09
N ASP A 109 4.94 0.11 -22.22
CA ASP A 109 5.66 1.15 -21.49
C ASP A 109 5.99 0.69 -20.07
N ALA A 110 7.28 0.65 -19.74
CA ALA A 110 7.71 0.26 -18.41
C ALA A 110 7.58 1.44 -17.43
N VAL A 111 7.15 1.17 -16.21
CA VAL A 111 7.05 2.15 -15.11
C VAL A 111 7.89 1.68 -13.93
N GLY A 112 8.66 2.58 -13.34
CA GLY A 112 9.53 2.30 -12.21
C GLY A 112 9.30 3.26 -11.06
N LEU A 113 9.46 2.78 -9.83
CA LEU A 113 9.59 3.63 -8.64
C LEU A 113 11.08 3.69 -8.29
N ALA A 114 11.61 4.89 -8.12
CA ALA A 114 12.99 5.12 -7.73
C ALA A 114 13.06 5.93 -6.44
N GLN A 115 14.12 5.71 -5.66
CA GLN A 115 14.46 6.49 -4.47
C GLN A 115 15.94 6.89 -4.55
N ASP A 116 16.25 8.17 -4.32
CA ASP A 116 17.61 8.70 -4.38
C ASP A 116 18.35 8.35 -5.68
N GLY A 117 17.62 8.31 -6.80
CA GLY A 117 18.15 7.99 -8.13
C GLY A 117 18.43 6.50 -8.37
N VAL A 118 17.90 5.61 -7.53
CA VAL A 118 18.02 4.15 -7.69
C VAL A 118 16.63 3.54 -7.85
N LEU A 119 16.44 2.69 -8.86
CA LEU A 119 15.22 1.92 -9.05
C LEU A 119 15.01 0.95 -7.87
N ILE A 120 13.82 0.97 -7.28
CA ILE A 120 13.43 0.12 -6.15
C ILE A 120 12.25 -0.79 -6.45
N ASP A 121 11.45 -0.47 -7.47
CA ASP A 121 10.33 -1.29 -7.92
C ASP A 121 10.02 -1.06 -9.40
N ALA A 122 9.49 -2.05 -10.10
CA ALA A 122 9.23 -1.94 -11.53
C ALA A 122 8.01 -2.75 -12.02
N ILE A 123 7.32 -2.16 -12.98
CA ILE A 123 6.37 -2.80 -13.88
C ILE A 123 6.98 -2.77 -15.28
N GLY A 124 7.27 -3.94 -15.83
CA GLY A 124 8.03 -4.10 -17.06
C GLY A 124 9.55 -3.97 -16.88
N THR A 125 10.27 -4.00 -18.00
CA THR A 125 11.75 -3.98 -18.02
C THR A 125 12.29 -2.85 -18.88
N ASP A 126 13.50 -2.38 -18.60
CA ASP A 126 14.27 -1.65 -19.59
C ASP A 126 14.80 -2.60 -20.68
N GLY A 127 15.34 -2.00 -21.74
CA GLY A 127 15.91 -2.72 -22.88
C GLY A 127 15.01 -2.67 -24.11
N ALA A 128 14.86 -3.82 -24.77
CA ALA A 128 14.11 -3.90 -26.01
C ALA A 128 12.60 -3.73 -25.78
N ASP A 129 11.93 -3.14 -26.76
CA ASP A 129 10.47 -3.06 -26.82
C ASP A 129 9.84 -4.48 -26.69
N PRO A 130 8.96 -4.72 -25.69
CA PRO A 130 8.28 -6.00 -25.51
C PRO A 130 7.21 -6.26 -26.59
N GLY A 131 6.82 -5.24 -27.36
CA GLY A 131 5.95 -5.33 -28.52
C GLY A 131 4.59 -4.69 -28.33
N SER A 132 3.79 -5.14 -27.37
CA SER A 132 2.47 -4.52 -27.10
C SER A 132 2.11 -4.53 -25.63
N TYR A 133 2.73 -5.41 -24.85
CA TYR A 133 2.49 -5.57 -23.44
C TYR A 133 3.67 -6.26 -22.75
N PHE A 134 3.74 -6.10 -21.44
CA PHE A 134 4.47 -6.99 -20.54
C PHE A 134 3.55 -8.10 -20.00
N ASP A 135 3.98 -9.36 -20.10
CA ASP A 135 3.27 -10.53 -19.53
C ASP A 135 3.24 -10.45 -17.99
N VAL A 136 2.12 -10.86 -17.40
CA VAL A 136 1.90 -10.90 -15.95
C VAL A 136 1.77 -12.36 -15.51
N CYS A 137 2.92 -13.02 -15.35
CA CYS A 137 3.05 -14.41 -14.89
C CYS A 137 2.20 -15.43 -15.67
N GLY A 138 2.00 -15.21 -16.97
CA GLY A 138 1.14 -16.02 -17.84
C GLY A 138 -0.36 -15.98 -17.53
N ASN A 139 -0.81 -15.06 -16.66
CA ASN A 139 -2.21 -14.91 -16.22
C ASN A 139 -2.89 -13.68 -16.81
N GLY A 140 -2.24 -13.01 -17.75
CA GLY A 140 -2.70 -11.78 -18.38
C GLY A 140 -1.51 -10.90 -18.72
N ASP A 141 -1.76 -9.62 -18.90
CA ASP A 141 -0.75 -8.66 -19.33
C ASP A 141 -1.11 -7.23 -18.89
N THR A 142 -0.20 -6.31 -19.16
CA THR A 142 -0.35 -4.88 -18.82
C THR A 142 -1.22 -4.12 -19.81
N GLN A 143 -1.52 -4.65 -21.00
CA GLN A 143 -2.31 -3.95 -22.00
C GLN A 143 -3.79 -3.99 -21.66
N ASP A 144 -4.43 -2.82 -21.66
CA ASP A 144 -5.86 -2.68 -21.42
C ASP A 144 -6.36 -3.36 -20.11
N ASN A 145 -5.50 -3.48 -19.08
CA ASN A 145 -5.84 -4.15 -17.83
C ASN A 145 -5.49 -3.29 -16.59
N THR A 146 -6.12 -3.65 -15.47
CA THR A 146 -5.67 -3.22 -14.14
C THR A 146 -4.88 -4.36 -13.51
N ILE A 147 -3.72 -4.09 -12.94
CA ILE A 147 -2.95 -5.08 -12.16
C ILE A 147 -2.73 -4.55 -10.75
N VAL A 148 -3.01 -5.40 -9.76
CA VAL A 148 -2.90 -5.06 -8.33
C VAL A 148 -1.89 -6.00 -7.70
N ARG A 149 -0.95 -5.44 -6.93
CA ARG A 149 0.04 -6.21 -6.18
C ARG A 149 -0.69 -7.13 -5.19
N ASN A 150 -0.18 -8.33 -5.00
CA ASN A 150 -0.75 -9.28 -4.04
C ASN A 150 -0.47 -8.82 -2.61
N SER A 151 -1.40 -9.11 -1.69
CA SER A 151 -1.35 -8.64 -0.30
C SER A 151 -0.23 -9.25 0.53
N ASP A 152 0.39 -10.35 0.06
CA ASP A 152 1.51 -11.00 0.72
C ASP A 152 2.88 -10.38 0.36
N VAL A 153 2.89 -9.40 -0.54
CA VAL A 153 4.10 -8.69 -0.97
C VAL A 153 4.37 -7.52 -0.05
N THR A 154 5.60 -7.44 0.48
CA THR A 154 5.99 -6.43 1.48
C THR A 154 7.12 -5.52 1.03
N GLU A 155 7.65 -5.69 -0.17
CA GLU A 155 8.74 -4.88 -0.71
C GLU A 155 8.68 -4.78 -2.23
N GLY A 156 9.26 -3.71 -2.77
CA GLY A 156 9.38 -3.53 -4.22
C GLY A 156 10.34 -4.54 -4.84
N ASN A 157 10.11 -4.85 -6.12
CA ASN A 157 10.90 -5.80 -6.87
C ASN A 157 11.23 -5.24 -8.26
N THR A 158 12.52 -5.05 -8.53
CA THR A 158 12.99 -4.47 -9.80
C THR A 158 13.11 -5.49 -10.94
N ASP A 159 13.05 -6.79 -10.65
CA ASP A 159 13.17 -7.85 -11.65
C ASP A 159 11.77 -8.32 -12.08
N TRP A 160 11.24 -7.70 -13.14
CA TRP A 160 9.91 -7.99 -13.68
C TRP A 160 9.66 -9.47 -13.99
N VAL A 161 10.70 -10.24 -14.33
CA VAL A 161 10.55 -11.69 -14.57
C VAL A 161 10.00 -12.39 -13.34
N THR A 162 10.38 -11.92 -12.14
CA THR A 162 9.85 -12.43 -10.86
C THR A 162 8.69 -11.57 -10.34
N ALA A 163 8.81 -10.24 -10.43
CA ALA A 163 7.83 -9.30 -9.92
C ALA A 163 6.46 -9.45 -10.60
N SER A 164 6.41 -9.85 -11.87
CA SER A 164 5.15 -10.08 -12.58
C SER A 164 4.25 -11.13 -11.91
N CYS A 165 4.80 -12.08 -11.15
CA CYS A 165 4.03 -13.07 -10.39
C CYS A 165 3.51 -12.55 -9.03
N GLU A 166 3.88 -11.33 -8.66
CA GLU A 166 3.43 -10.65 -7.45
C GLU A 166 2.17 -9.82 -7.72
N TYR A 167 1.60 -9.90 -8.93
CA TYR A 167 0.41 -9.16 -9.34
C TYR A 167 -0.75 -10.08 -9.70
N THR A 168 -1.96 -9.63 -9.38
CA THR A 168 -3.20 -10.18 -9.89
C THR A 168 -3.76 -9.27 -10.99
N VAL A 169 -4.13 -9.86 -12.12
CA VAL A 169 -4.69 -9.15 -13.28
C VAL A 169 -6.21 -9.08 -13.18
N TYR A 170 -6.74 -7.88 -13.37
CA TYR A 170 -8.16 -7.57 -13.45
C TYR A 170 -8.50 -6.93 -14.80
N SER A 171 -9.78 -6.99 -15.15
CA SER A 171 -10.27 -6.43 -16.42
C SER A 171 -10.04 -4.92 -16.51
N ASN A 172 -10.00 -4.40 -17.74
CA ASN A 172 -10.01 -2.97 -18.04
C ASN A 172 -10.99 -2.17 -17.16
N ASN A 173 -10.56 -1.00 -16.67
CA ASN A 173 -11.36 -0.11 -15.82
C ASN A 173 -11.85 -0.76 -14.50
N THR A 174 -11.09 -1.70 -13.94
CA THR A 174 -11.32 -2.15 -12.56
C THR A 174 -10.72 -1.10 -11.63
N TRP A 175 -11.54 -0.50 -10.77
CA TRP A 175 -11.15 0.54 -9.79
C TRP A 175 -11.56 0.18 -8.36
N ASP A 176 -11.93 -1.09 -8.12
CA ASP A 176 -12.36 -1.56 -6.81
C ASP A 176 -11.26 -1.48 -5.74
N TYR A 177 -10.00 -1.32 -6.18
CA TYR A 177 -8.80 -1.27 -5.35
C TYR A 177 -8.19 0.14 -5.26
N LEU A 178 -8.56 1.03 -6.18
CA LEU A 178 -8.01 2.38 -6.25
C LEU A 178 -8.21 3.14 -4.94
N GLY A 179 -7.15 3.74 -4.44
CA GLY A 179 -7.13 4.55 -3.22
C GLY A 179 -6.86 3.71 -1.96
N SER A 180 -6.55 2.42 -2.09
CA SER A 180 -6.22 1.57 -0.95
C SER A 180 -5.47 0.30 -1.35
N HIS A 181 -4.60 -0.20 -0.45
CA HIS A 181 -3.94 -1.48 -0.69
C HIS A 181 -3.96 -2.36 0.55
N ALA A 182 -4.45 -3.59 0.39
CA ALA A 182 -4.39 -4.60 1.44
C ALA A 182 -2.97 -5.20 1.48
N CYS A 183 -2.28 -5.08 2.61
CA CYS A 183 -1.03 -5.78 2.84
C CYS A 183 -1.10 -6.62 4.13
N ASP A 184 -1.12 -7.94 3.99
CA ASP A 184 -1.27 -8.90 5.10
C ASP A 184 -0.01 -8.99 5.98
N ALA A 185 1.15 -8.63 5.41
CA ALA A 185 2.45 -8.81 6.04
C ALA A 185 3.24 -7.50 6.24
N CYS A 186 2.71 -6.36 5.80
CA CYS A 186 3.32 -5.05 6.07
C CYS A 186 2.97 -4.67 7.51
N GLY A 187 3.98 -4.43 8.34
CA GLY A 187 3.83 -4.09 9.75
C GLY A 187 3.24 -2.70 10.03
N GLY A 188 2.40 -2.17 9.14
CA GLY A 188 1.62 -0.95 9.34
C GLY A 188 0.14 -1.29 9.48
N GLY A 189 -0.35 -1.27 10.72
CA GLY A 189 -1.77 -1.18 11.14
C GLY A 189 -2.77 -1.95 10.30
N ASP A 190 -3.18 -3.14 10.72
CA ASP A 190 -4.46 -3.26 11.46
C ASP A 190 -5.13 -1.92 11.85
N ASP A 191 -5.68 -1.21 10.87
CA ASP A 191 -6.66 -0.14 11.11
C ASP A 191 -8.08 -0.74 11.17
N GLY A 192 -8.27 -1.64 12.14
CA GLY A 192 -9.55 -2.30 12.39
C GLY A 192 -9.99 -2.40 13.86
N GLY A 193 -9.15 -2.05 14.84
CA GLY A 193 -9.62 -1.97 16.21
C GLY A 193 -8.53 -1.73 17.24
N ALA A 194 -8.33 -0.44 17.58
CA ALA A 194 -7.94 0.00 18.91
C ALA A 194 -6.94 -0.94 19.62
N THR A 195 -5.64 -0.77 19.38
CA THR A 195 -4.66 -1.41 20.27
C THR A 195 -4.79 -0.90 21.69
N THR A 196 -5.50 0.20 21.94
CA THR A 196 -6.01 0.60 23.27
C THR A 196 -7.48 0.98 23.18
N CYS A 197 -8.32 0.42 24.06
CA CYS A 197 -9.72 0.84 24.13
C CYS A 197 -9.82 2.27 24.67
N ASP A 198 -10.19 3.26 23.85
CA ASP A 198 -10.31 4.67 24.29
C ASP A 198 -11.74 5.07 24.67
N ASP A 199 -12.69 4.13 24.64
CA ASP A 199 -14.07 4.39 25.04
C ASP A 199 -14.18 4.37 26.57
N GLU A 200 -14.49 5.53 27.18
CA GLU A 200 -14.69 5.68 28.63
C GLU A 200 -15.86 4.83 29.19
N SER A 201 -16.73 4.29 28.33
CA SER A 201 -17.83 3.41 28.72
C SER A 201 -17.49 1.92 28.69
N ALA A 202 -16.31 1.56 28.18
CA ALA A 202 -15.83 0.19 28.17
C ALA A 202 -15.25 -0.25 29.52
N CYS A 203 -15.23 -1.54 29.77
CA CYS A 203 -14.66 -2.16 30.96
C CYS A 203 -13.13 -2.24 30.93
N ASN A 204 -12.53 -2.06 29.76
CA ASN A 204 -11.09 -2.12 29.54
C ASN A 204 -10.54 -0.82 28.96
N THR A 205 -11.14 0.34 29.27
CA THR A 205 -10.62 1.64 28.82
C THR A 205 -9.15 1.81 29.21
N GLY A 206 -8.31 2.18 28.24
CA GLY A 206 -6.88 2.35 28.37
C GLY A 206 -6.08 1.05 28.45
N ALA A 207 -6.72 -0.12 28.30
CA ALA A 207 -6.04 -1.40 28.19
C ALA A 207 -5.86 -1.80 26.73
N ASP A 208 -4.85 -2.65 26.50
CA ASP A 208 -4.55 -3.09 25.15
C ASP A 208 -5.64 -4.02 24.60
N GLY A 209 -6.10 -3.77 23.37
CA GLY A 209 -7.09 -4.58 22.66
C GLY A 209 -8.50 -3.97 22.56
N ALA A 210 -9.40 -4.72 21.92
CA ALA A 210 -10.77 -4.28 21.61
C ALA A 210 -11.58 -3.93 22.86
N CYS A 211 -12.45 -2.91 22.76
CA CYS A 211 -13.32 -2.50 23.87
C CYS A 211 -14.29 -3.61 24.28
N GLU A 212 -14.24 -4.00 25.55
CA GLU A 212 -15.17 -4.92 26.19
C GLU A 212 -16.23 -4.13 26.94
N TYR A 213 -17.51 -4.42 26.73
CA TYR A 213 -18.63 -3.75 27.38
C TYR A 213 -19.34 -4.70 28.35
N PRO A 214 -19.97 -4.19 29.42
CA PRO A 214 -20.73 -5.05 30.31
C PRO A 214 -22.00 -5.56 29.63
N ASP A 215 -22.45 -6.74 30.02
CA ASP A 215 -23.73 -7.29 29.58
C ASP A 215 -24.88 -6.34 29.93
N THR A 216 -25.95 -6.35 29.13
CA THR A 216 -27.11 -5.48 29.37
C THR A 216 -27.66 -5.70 30.78
N GLY A 217 -27.66 -4.64 31.60
CA GLY A 217 -28.11 -4.70 32.99
C GLY A 217 -27.00 -4.95 34.01
N TYR A 218 -25.76 -5.22 33.59
CA TYR A 218 -24.62 -5.46 34.46
C TYR A 218 -23.62 -4.30 34.43
N ASP A 219 -22.80 -4.17 35.46
CA ASP A 219 -21.57 -3.37 35.44
C ASP A 219 -20.37 -4.21 34.99
N CYS A 220 -19.21 -3.56 34.87
CA CYS A 220 -17.96 -4.19 34.43
C CYS A 220 -17.38 -5.22 35.39
N ASP A 221 -17.85 -5.25 36.64
CA ASP A 221 -17.48 -6.27 37.63
C ASP A 221 -18.47 -7.45 37.60
N GLY A 222 -19.45 -7.43 36.69
CA GLY A 222 -20.49 -8.45 36.56
C GLY A 222 -21.59 -8.33 37.62
N ASN A 223 -21.71 -7.20 38.31
CA ASN A 223 -22.81 -6.96 39.24
C ASN A 223 -24.04 -6.45 38.49
N CYS A 224 -25.21 -6.91 38.92
CA CYS A 224 -26.47 -6.40 38.40
C CYS A 224 -26.69 -4.94 38.84
N VAL A 225 -26.85 -4.03 37.87
CA VAL A 225 -27.19 -2.60 38.10
C VAL A 225 -28.68 -2.31 38.01
N GLY A 226 -29.49 -3.29 37.59
CA GLY A 226 -30.95 -3.24 37.56
C GLY A 226 -31.61 -4.00 38.71
N GLU A 227 -32.94 -4.15 38.66
CA GLU A 227 -33.62 -5.13 39.51
C GLU A 227 -33.41 -6.54 38.95
N VAL A 228 -33.04 -7.47 39.83
CA VAL A 228 -32.98 -8.89 39.52
C VAL A 228 -34.41 -9.41 39.56
N ASP A 229 -34.89 -9.97 38.45
CA ASP A 229 -36.22 -10.58 38.42
C ASP A 229 -36.27 -11.85 39.29
N CYS A 230 -37.47 -12.38 39.53
CA CYS A 230 -37.63 -13.57 40.37
C CYS A 230 -37.00 -14.85 39.76
N ALA A 231 -36.58 -14.81 38.49
CA ALA A 231 -35.85 -15.88 37.82
C ALA A 231 -34.31 -15.72 37.92
N GLY A 232 -33.84 -14.65 38.56
CA GLY A 232 -32.42 -14.35 38.75
C GLY A 232 -31.79 -13.58 37.59
N ASN A 233 -32.57 -13.05 36.64
CA ASN A 233 -32.04 -12.28 35.51
C ASN A 233 -31.98 -10.79 35.86
N CYS A 234 -30.82 -10.17 35.65
CA CYS A 234 -30.70 -8.74 35.84
C CYS A 234 -31.41 -7.96 34.72
N GLY A 235 -32.27 -6.98 35.09
CA GLY A 235 -32.98 -6.16 34.11
C GLY A 235 -34.14 -6.87 33.41
N GLY A 236 -34.57 -8.03 33.92
CA GLY A 236 -35.69 -8.79 33.38
C GLY A 236 -37.01 -8.02 33.49
N GLY A 237 -37.80 -8.01 32.41
CA GLY A 237 -39.12 -7.38 32.35
C GLY A 237 -40.25 -8.24 32.94
N ALA A 238 -39.94 -9.25 33.75
CA ALA A 238 -40.94 -10.16 34.30
C ALA A 238 -41.77 -9.47 35.39
N VAL A 239 -42.99 -9.08 35.04
CA VAL A 239 -44.04 -8.69 36.00
C VAL A 239 -44.67 -9.95 36.59
N GLU A 240 -43.87 -10.84 37.16
CA GLU A 240 -44.39 -11.89 38.05
C GLU A 240 -43.99 -11.55 39.48
N ASP A 241 -45.00 -11.50 40.35
CA ASP A 241 -44.87 -11.23 41.78
C ASP A 241 -43.93 -12.29 42.39
N CYS A 242 -42.84 -11.86 43.03
CA CYS A 242 -41.91 -12.78 43.72
C CYS A 242 -42.54 -13.43 44.97
N SER A 243 -43.85 -13.32 45.15
CA SER A 243 -44.65 -14.03 46.14
C SER A 243 -45.63 -14.93 45.40
N GLY A 244 -45.41 -16.25 45.45
CA GLY A 244 -46.25 -17.26 44.78
C GLY A 244 -47.72 -17.25 45.16
#